data_AF-A0A2V7LHZ6-F1
#
_entry.id   AF-A0A2V7LHZ6-F1
#
_cell.length_a   1.000
_cell.length_b   1.000
_cell.length_c   1.000
_cell.angle_alpha   90.00
_cell.angle_beta   90.00
_cell.angle_gamma   90.00
#
_symmetry.space_group_name_H-M   'P 1'
#
loop_
_entity.id
_entity.type
_entity.pdbx_description
1 polymer ?
#
loop_
_entity_poly.entity_id
_entity_poly.type
_entity_poly.pdbx_seq_one_letter_code
_entity_poly.pdbx_strand_id
1 'polypeptide(L)'
;MMGQDSDCQRIVTKTRLDASRPRPDYRRSTLVLDQRGPMKAFHASLVALLLSCGPGVQREMPAGVPPGTFLITAEQIEKSGARTAWQVLKQSAPMLQTTDDRNGRPSKLGRRGRTSFVLDESPAILVDGVRIPDFRSLDDIDAQSILSIYIYDG
;
A
#
# COMPACT_ATOMS: atom_id res chain seq x y z
N MET A 1 20.77 -29.99 14.57
CA MET A 1 19.32 -30.30 14.63
C MET A 1 18.56 -29.00 14.49
N MET A 2 17.59 -29.01 13.57
CA MET A 2 16.55 -28.03 13.25
C MET A 2 16.99 -26.65 12.74
N GLY A 3 16.78 -26.44 11.43
CA GLY A 3 16.91 -25.18 10.73
C GLY A 3 15.87 -24.16 11.19
N GLN A 4 16.32 -22.92 11.29
CA GLN A 4 15.46 -21.76 11.48
C GLN A 4 14.82 -21.43 10.14
N ASP A 5 13.63 -21.99 9.90
CA ASP A 5 12.67 -21.39 8.98
C ASP A 5 12.28 -20.03 9.60
N SER A 6 13.10 -19.03 9.31
CA SER A 6 12.73 -17.64 9.54
C SER A 6 11.64 -17.36 8.51
N ASP A 7 10.39 -17.29 8.96
CA ASP A 7 9.23 -16.91 8.14
C ASP A 7 9.53 -15.58 7.43
N CYS A 8 10.01 -15.70 6.20
CA CYS A 8 10.40 -14.56 5.39
C CYS A 8 9.16 -14.03 4.71
N GLN A 9 8.57 -12.98 5.29
CA GLN A 9 7.55 -12.18 4.62
C GLN A 9 8.07 -11.76 3.24
N ARG A 10 7.26 -12.03 2.22
CA ARG A 10 7.64 -11.83 0.82
C ARG A 10 6.62 -10.94 0.12
N ILE A 11 7.11 -9.97 -0.65
CA ILE A 11 6.29 -9.13 -1.52
C ILE A 11 6.56 -9.57 -2.95
N VAL A 12 5.52 -9.98 -3.68
CA VAL A 12 5.62 -10.33 -5.09
C VAL A 12 4.76 -9.37 -5.90
N THR A 13 5.39 -8.68 -6.83
CA THR A 13 4.70 -7.83 -7.80
C THR A 13 4.69 -8.52 -9.15
N LYS A 14 3.55 -8.44 -9.83
CA LYS A 14 3.39 -8.89 -11.22
C LYS A 14 3.06 -7.67 -12.06
N THR A 15 3.90 -7.36 -13.04
CA THR A 15 3.69 -6.25 -13.95
C THR A 15 2.91 -6.69 -15.18
N ARG A 16 2.17 -5.75 -15.77
CA ARG A 16 1.56 -5.89 -17.09
C ARG A 16 2.65 -5.56 -18.11
N LEU A 17 2.95 -6.53 -18.97
CA LEU A 17 3.86 -6.32 -20.08
C LEU A 17 3.14 -5.51 -21.16
N ASP A 18 3.12 -4.17 -21.04
CA ASP A 18 2.52 -3.29 -22.06
C ASP A 18 3.63 -2.61 -22.86
N ALA A 19 3.97 -3.22 -24.00
CA ALA A 19 4.97 -2.72 -24.93
C ALA A 19 4.37 -1.59 -25.77
N SER A 20 4.28 -0.38 -25.20
CA SER A 20 4.25 0.94 -25.88
C SER A 20 3.56 1.96 -24.98
N ARG A 21 4.24 3.08 -24.63
CA ARG A 21 3.79 4.48 -24.85
C ARG A 21 4.35 5.53 -23.86
N PRO A 22 4.32 6.83 -24.25
CA PRO A 22 5.21 7.87 -23.76
C PRO A 22 4.70 8.61 -22.50
N ARG A 23 5.61 9.38 -21.87
CA ARG A 23 5.39 10.14 -20.63
C ARG A 23 4.23 11.14 -20.73
N PRO A 24 3.29 11.18 -19.76
CA PRO A 24 2.28 12.22 -19.72
C PRO A 24 2.77 13.50 -19.05
N ASP A 25 2.44 14.61 -19.72
CA ASP A 25 2.71 16.00 -19.38
C ASP A 25 1.87 16.47 -18.16
N TYR A 26 2.51 17.15 -17.22
CA TYR A 26 1.93 17.58 -15.94
C TYR A 26 1.16 18.90 -16.12
N ARG A 27 -0.13 18.82 -16.49
CA ARG A 27 -1.02 20.00 -16.46
C ARG A 27 -1.54 20.22 -15.03
N ARG A 28 -0.99 21.24 -14.39
CA ARG A 28 -1.32 21.80 -13.07
C ARG A 28 -2.76 22.36 -13.05
N SER A 29 -3.68 21.72 -12.33
CA SER A 29 -4.98 22.29 -11.98
C SER A 29 -4.94 22.93 -10.60
N THR A 30 -5.02 24.25 -10.55
CA THR A 30 -5.15 25.05 -9.33
C THR A 30 -6.60 24.97 -8.81
N LEU A 31 -6.78 24.52 -7.57
CA LEU A 31 -8.06 24.52 -6.88
C LEU A 31 -8.42 25.95 -6.43
N VAL A 32 -9.64 26.36 -6.77
CA VAL A 32 -10.31 27.56 -6.24
C VAL A 32 -10.81 27.24 -4.83
N LEU A 33 -10.36 27.99 -3.83
CA LEU A 33 -10.89 27.96 -2.47
C LEU A 33 -11.73 29.21 -2.26
N ASP A 34 -13.06 29.07 -2.15
CA ASP A 34 -13.94 30.11 -1.62
C ASP A 34 -14.72 29.53 -0.45
N GLN A 35 -14.39 29.97 0.76
CA GLN A 35 -15.19 29.74 1.96
C GLN A 35 -15.42 31.09 2.63
N ARG A 36 -16.68 31.54 2.59
CA ARG A 36 -17.14 32.81 3.13
C ARG A 36 -18.20 32.56 4.20
N GLY A 37 -17.91 32.96 5.43
CA GLY A 37 -18.92 33.45 6.37
C GLY A 37 -19.27 32.56 7.57
N PRO A 38 -19.18 33.07 8.81
CA PRO A 38 -19.52 32.36 10.05
C PRO A 38 -20.92 32.71 10.58
N MET A 39 -21.56 31.81 11.33
CA MET A 39 -22.60 32.18 12.28
C MET A 39 -22.52 31.36 13.57
N LYS A 40 -22.76 32.08 14.68
CA LYS A 40 -22.71 31.65 16.07
C LYS A 40 -24.00 30.94 16.50
N ALA A 41 -23.83 30.13 17.56
CA ALA A 41 -24.79 29.75 18.60
C ALA A 41 -25.93 28.79 18.21
N PHE A 42 -26.06 27.68 18.94
CA PHE A 42 -27.03 27.51 20.04
C PHE A 42 -26.85 26.11 20.67
N HIS A 43 -26.94 26.04 22.01
CA HIS A 43 -26.92 24.81 22.79
C HIS A 43 -28.20 23.99 22.57
N ALA A 44 -28.10 22.66 22.49
CA ALA A 44 -29.05 21.73 23.10
C ALA A 44 -28.60 20.27 22.95
N SER A 45 -28.62 19.56 24.06
CA SER A 45 -28.48 18.11 24.20
C SER A 45 -29.60 17.36 23.46
N LEU A 46 -29.30 16.31 22.69
CA LEU A 46 -30.19 15.17 22.52
C LEU A 46 -29.44 13.96 21.95
N VAL A 47 -29.57 12.85 22.66
CA VAL A 47 -29.06 11.50 22.35
C VAL A 47 -29.54 11.04 20.97
N ALA A 48 -28.61 10.74 20.07
CA ALA A 48 -28.87 9.97 18.85
C ALA A 48 -28.00 8.69 18.89
N LEU A 49 -28.51 7.67 19.56
CA LEU A 49 -28.13 6.28 19.34
C LEU A 49 -28.60 5.90 17.94
N LEU A 50 -27.69 5.87 16.97
CA LEU A 50 -27.90 5.16 15.72
C LEU A 50 -26.75 4.17 15.51
N LEU A 51 -27.16 2.90 15.43
CA LEU A 51 -26.38 1.74 15.10
C LEU A 51 -25.54 1.99 13.84
N SER A 52 -24.26 2.29 14.02
CA SER A 52 -23.26 2.18 12.96
C SER A 52 -22.71 0.76 12.93
N CYS A 53 -23.54 -0.22 12.57
CA CYS A 53 -23.02 -1.44 11.95
C CYS A 53 -22.89 -1.16 10.45
N GLY A 54 -21.80 -0.47 10.09
CA GLY A 54 -21.39 -0.47 8.69
C GLY A 54 -21.04 -1.92 8.33
N PRO A 55 -21.49 -2.44 7.16
CA PRO A 55 -20.99 -3.71 6.68
C PRO A 55 -19.47 -3.56 6.61
N GLY A 56 -18.75 -4.31 7.45
CA GLY A 56 -17.31 -4.44 7.28
C GLY A 56 -17.11 -4.88 5.85
N VAL A 57 -16.42 -4.06 5.05
CA VAL A 57 -16.05 -4.38 3.68
C VAL A 57 -15.24 -5.66 3.77
N GLN A 58 -15.90 -6.81 3.63
CA GLN A 58 -15.25 -8.08 3.43
C GLN A 58 -14.58 -7.95 2.08
N ARG A 59 -13.26 -7.74 2.08
CA ARG A 59 -12.46 -7.95 0.88
C ARG A 59 -12.71 -9.39 0.47
N GLU A 60 -13.55 -9.59 -0.54
CA GLU A 60 -13.66 -10.87 -1.23
C GLU A 60 -12.27 -11.16 -1.78
N MET A 61 -11.57 -12.05 -1.10
CA MET A 61 -10.31 -12.58 -1.57
C MET A 61 -10.63 -13.41 -2.81
N PRO A 62 -10.06 -13.11 -3.99
CA PRO A 62 -10.27 -13.91 -5.18
C PRO A 62 -9.99 -15.40 -4.89
N ALA A 63 -10.84 -16.27 -5.41
CA ALA A 63 -10.64 -17.71 -5.27
C ALA A 63 -9.24 -18.10 -5.79
N GLY A 64 -8.43 -18.75 -4.93
CA GLY A 64 -7.07 -19.18 -5.27
C GLY A 64 -5.93 -18.36 -4.64
N VAL A 65 -6.21 -17.36 -3.80
CA VAL A 65 -5.19 -16.72 -2.97
C VAL A 65 -4.87 -17.62 -1.76
N PRO A 66 -3.60 -18.01 -1.52
CA PRO A 66 -3.24 -18.84 -0.39
C PRO A 66 -3.61 -18.20 0.95
N PRO A 67 -3.87 -18.99 2.01
CA PRO A 67 -3.95 -18.47 3.38
C PRO A 67 -2.70 -17.64 3.72
N GLY A 68 -2.85 -16.63 4.58
CA GLY A 68 -1.73 -15.75 4.94
C GLY A 68 -1.29 -14.77 3.84
N THR A 69 -1.97 -14.74 2.70
CA THR A 69 -1.62 -13.83 1.60
C THR A 69 -2.58 -12.65 1.54
N PHE A 70 -2.03 -11.44 1.57
CA PHE A 70 -2.77 -10.21 1.31
C PHE A 70 -2.57 -9.79 -0.16
N LEU A 71 -3.68 -9.73 -0.92
CA LEU A 71 -3.68 -9.36 -2.33
C LEU A 71 -4.17 -7.92 -2.54
N ILE A 72 -3.37 -7.16 -3.28
CA ILE A 72 -3.74 -5.85 -3.84
C ILE A 72 -3.93 -6.04 -5.35
N THR A 73 -5.16 -5.88 -5.82
CA THR A 73 -5.52 -6.06 -7.25
C THR A 73 -5.29 -4.78 -8.04
N ALA A 74 -5.24 -4.88 -9.38
CA ALA A 74 -5.12 -3.74 -10.28
C ALA A 74 -6.18 -2.66 -9.99
N GLU A 75 -7.43 -3.06 -9.75
CA GLU A 75 -8.53 -2.13 -9.49
C GLU A 75 -8.31 -1.37 -8.18
N GLN A 76 -7.73 -2.02 -7.16
CA GLN A 76 -7.37 -1.37 -5.90
C GLN A 76 -6.19 -0.40 -6.10
N ILE A 77 -5.22 -0.76 -6.93
CA ILE A 77 -4.08 0.09 -7.29
C ILE A 77 -4.56 1.35 -8.02
N GLU A 78 -5.39 1.19 -9.04
CA GLU A 78 -5.98 2.31 -9.78
C GLU A 78 -6.81 3.22 -8.86
N LYS A 79 -7.68 2.63 -8.03
CA LYS A 79 -8.52 3.37 -7.07
C LYS A 79 -7.71 4.12 -6.02
N SER A 80 -6.52 3.63 -5.67
CA SER A 80 -5.64 4.30 -4.70
C SER A 80 -5.08 5.64 -5.23
N GLY A 81 -5.01 5.81 -6.55
CA GLY A 81 -4.39 6.99 -7.18
C GLY A 81 -2.87 7.07 -6.96
N ALA A 82 -2.25 6.01 -6.45
CA ALA A 82 -0.81 5.91 -6.29
C ALA A 82 -0.11 5.98 -7.66
N ARG A 83 1.07 6.63 -7.69
CA ARG A 83 1.90 6.73 -8.90
C ARG A 83 3.01 5.70 -8.95
N THR A 84 3.51 5.27 -7.80
CA THR A 84 4.63 4.32 -7.70
C THR A 84 4.22 3.10 -6.87
N ALA A 85 4.90 1.97 -7.07
CA ALA A 85 4.68 0.75 -6.27
C ALA A 85 4.86 1.04 -4.77
N TRP A 86 5.83 1.89 -4.44
CA TRP A 86 6.05 2.37 -3.07
C TRP A 86 4.80 3.04 -2.48
N GLN A 87 4.16 3.94 -3.24
CA GLN A 87 2.93 4.61 -2.79
C GLN A 87 1.77 3.64 -2.62
N VAL A 88 1.64 2.65 -3.51
CA VAL A 88 0.62 1.58 -3.38
C VAL A 88 0.79 0.86 -2.05
N LEU A 89 2.02 0.45 -1.70
CA LEU A 89 2.28 -0.25 -0.44
C LEU A 89 1.94 0.61 0.77
N LYS A 90 2.33 1.90 0.76
CA LYS A 90 2.01 2.83 1.86
C LYS A 90 0.52 2.96 2.12
N GLN A 91 -0.28 3.01 1.06
CA GLN A 91 -1.72 3.26 1.16
C GLN A 91 -2.53 1.98 1.38
N SER A 92 -2.13 0.89 0.74
CA SER A 92 -2.96 -0.32 0.64
C SER A 92 -2.50 -1.47 1.53
N ALA A 93 -1.29 -1.42 2.09
CA ALA A 93 -0.72 -2.49 2.92
C ALA A 93 -0.48 -2.06 4.39
N PRO A 94 -1.54 -1.89 5.20
CA PRO A 94 -1.42 -1.42 6.59
C PRO A 94 -0.64 -2.37 7.53
N MET A 95 -0.39 -3.62 7.13
CA MET A 95 0.44 -4.57 7.88
C MET A 95 1.95 -4.27 7.77
N LEU A 96 2.36 -3.46 6.80
CA LEU A 96 3.75 -3.06 6.60
C LEU A 96 4.07 -1.79 7.40
N GLN A 97 5.31 -1.68 7.87
CA GLN A 97 5.91 -0.44 8.33
C GLN A 97 6.68 0.17 7.16
N THR A 98 6.21 1.32 6.70
CA THR A 98 6.85 2.09 5.64
C THR A 98 7.26 3.45 6.19
N THR A 99 8.41 3.96 5.78
CA THR A 99 8.87 5.30 6.16
C THR A 99 9.57 5.93 4.97
N ASP A 100 9.33 7.23 4.79
CA ASP A 100 10.02 8.06 3.81
C ASP A 100 11.15 8.84 4.49
N ASP A 101 12.19 9.16 3.72
CA ASP A 101 13.22 10.12 4.14
C ASP A 101 12.71 11.57 4.04
N ARG A 102 13.58 12.53 4.36
CA ARG A 102 13.27 13.97 4.28
C ARG A 102 12.94 14.44 2.85
N ASN A 103 13.34 13.68 1.84
CA ASN A 103 13.12 13.98 0.43
C ASN A 103 11.90 13.22 -0.13
N GLY A 104 11.16 12.48 0.70
CA GLY A 104 10.01 11.69 0.30
C GLY A 104 10.35 10.35 -0.36
N ARG A 105 11.62 9.91 -0.31
CA ARG A 105 12.08 8.63 -0.89
C ARG A 105 11.95 7.49 0.11
N PRO A 106 11.84 6.23 -0.34
CA PRO A 106 11.74 5.08 0.56
C PRO A 106 12.96 5.01 1.49
N SER A 107 12.75 5.02 2.80
CA SER A 107 13.83 4.93 3.79
C SER A 107 13.77 3.66 4.62
N LYS A 108 12.59 3.10 4.84
CA LYS A 108 12.39 1.88 5.62
C LYS A 108 11.17 1.12 5.11
N LEU A 109 11.34 -0.19 4.92
CA LEU A 109 10.26 -1.12 4.68
C LEU A 109 10.43 -2.30 5.63
N GLY A 110 9.40 -2.62 6.41
CA GLY A 110 9.42 -3.74 7.33
C GLY A 110 8.02 -4.23 7.66
N ARG A 111 7.93 -5.21 8.56
CA ARG A 111 6.65 -5.73 9.05
C ARG A 111 6.23 -5.03 10.34
N ARG A 112 4.92 -4.92 10.59
CA ARG A 112 4.42 -4.56 11.92
C ARG A 112 4.56 -5.74 12.89
N GLY A 113 5.10 -5.45 14.08
CA GLY A 113 5.50 -6.46 15.07
C GLY A 113 6.97 -6.84 14.88
N ARG A 114 7.81 -6.51 15.88
CA ARG A 114 9.24 -6.85 15.86
C ARG A 114 9.41 -8.33 16.14
N THR A 115 10.09 -9.06 15.26
CA THR A 115 10.50 -10.45 15.53
C THR A 115 11.97 -10.59 15.90
N SER A 116 12.78 -9.55 15.70
CA SER A 116 14.21 -9.55 16.02
C SER A 116 14.68 -8.21 16.59
N PHE A 117 15.63 -8.28 17.53
CA PHE A 117 16.23 -7.11 18.16
C PHE A 117 17.43 -6.55 17.35
N VAL A 118 18.03 -7.37 16.48
CA VAL A 118 19.37 -7.11 15.90
C VAL A 118 19.37 -7.05 14.36
N LEU A 119 18.40 -7.67 13.68
CA LEU A 119 18.36 -7.72 12.21
C LEU A 119 17.39 -6.70 11.61
N ASP A 120 17.77 -6.15 10.46
CA ASP A 120 16.87 -5.39 9.60
C ASP A 120 15.86 -6.36 8.95
N GLU A 121 14.60 -6.28 9.37
CA GLU A 121 13.51 -7.14 8.94
C GLU A 121 12.85 -6.60 7.66
N SER A 122 13.68 -6.26 6.67
CA SER A 122 13.19 -5.88 5.36
C SER A 122 12.66 -7.12 4.63
N PRO A 123 11.40 -7.13 4.15
CA PRO A 123 10.82 -8.29 3.49
C PRO A 123 11.53 -8.57 2.17
N ALA A 124 11.55 -9.84 1.74
CA ALA A 124 12.07 -10.19 0.43
C ALA A 124 11.12 -9.66 -0.66
N ILE A 125 11.63 -8.85 -1.58
CA ILE A 125 10.82 -8.31 -2.68
C ILE A 125 11.15 -9.01 -3.97
N LEU A 126 10.11 -9.37 -4.71
CA LEU A 126 10.20 -9.90 -6.04
C LEU A 126 9.35 -9.10 -7.01
N VAL A 127 9.93 -8.85 -8.16
CA VAL A 127 9.28 -8.19 -9.30
C VAL A 127 9.35 -9.16 -10.46
N ASP A 128 8.20 -9.61 -10.94
CA ASP A 128 8.08 -10.57 -12.04
C ASP A 128 8.90 -11.85 -11.84
N GLY A 129 8.95 -12.31 -10.59
CA GLY A 129 9.69 -13.51 -10.19
C GLY A 129 11.19 -13.29 -9.93
N VAL A 130 11.72 -12.10 -10.21
CA VAL A 130 13.13 -11.75 -9.92
C VAL A 130 13.23 -11.09 -8.56
N ARG A 131 14.13 -11.57 -7.70
CA ARG A 131 14.40 -10.97 -6.39
C ARG A 131 15.18 -9.68 -6.56
N ILE A 132 14.67 -8.60 -5.99
CA ILE A 132 15.38 -7.32 -5.89
C ILE A 132 15.91 -7.13 -4.45
N PRO A 133 17.17 -6.71 -4.28
CA PRO A 133 17.77 -6.59 -2.95
C PRO A 133 17.39 -5.27 -2.24
N ASP A 134 17.06 -4.22 -3.01
CA ASP A 134 16.77 -2.89 -2.47
C ASP A 134 15.32 -2.49 -2.74
N PHE A 135 14.57 -2.25 -1.66
CA PHE A 135 13.18 -1.80 -1.71
C PHE A 135 13.03 -0.38 -2.25
N ARG A 136 14.10 0.43 -2.28
CA ARG A 136 14.07 1.78 -2.84
C ARG A 136 13.70 1.79 -4.31
N SER A 137 14.03 0.73 -5.04
CA SER A 137 13.67 0.53 -6.44
C SER A 137 12.15 0.49 -6.67
N LEU A 138 11.34 0.25 -5.63
CA LEU A 138 9.87 0.31 -5.73
C LEU A 138 9.34 1.72 -6.02
N ASP A 139 10.14 2.76 -5.81
CA ASP A 139 9.76 4.12 -6.19
C ASP A 139 9.94 4.39 -7.69
N ASP A 140 10.73 3.57 -8.39
CA ASP A 140 10.95 3.66 -9.83
C ASP A 140 9.94 2.80 -10.64
N ILE A 141 9.11 2.00 -9.97
CA ILE A 141 8.08 1.16 -10.61
C ILE A 141 6.77 1.93 -10.65
N ASP A 142 6.29 2.22 -11.86
CA ASP A 142 5.00 2.89 -12.07
C ASP A 142 3.84 2.00 -11.59
N ALA A 143 2.96 2.54 -10.75
CA ALA A 143 1.81 1.81 -10.21
C ALA A 143 0.88 1.29 -11.31
N GLN A 144 0.74 2.04 -12.40
CA GLN A 144 -0.10 1.67 -13.55
C GLN A 144 0.44 0.45 -14.33
N SER A 145 1.72 0.14 -14.18
CA SER A 145 2.33 -1.06 -14.77
C SER A 145 2.07 -2.31 -13.94
N ILE A 146 1.52 -2.20 -12.72
CA ILE A 146 1.38 -3.32 -11.80
C ILE A 146 -0.01 -3.94 -11.97
N LEU A 147 -0.05 -5.24 -12.26
CA LEU A 147 -1.30 -6.01 -12.32
C LEU A 147 -1.77 -6.41 -10.92
N SER A 148 -0.85 -6.81 -10.06
CA SER A 148 -1.18 -7.28 -8.71
C SER A 148 0.04 -7.29 -7.82
N ILE A 149 -0.19 -7.08 -6.52
CA ILE A 149 0.80 -7.25 -5.47
C ILE A 149 0.30 -8.31 -4.49
N TYR A 150 1.12 -9.33 -4.26
CA TYR A 150 0.92 -10.34 -3.24
C TYR A 150 1.88 -10.07 -2.09
N ILE A 151 1.34 -10.02 -0.88
CA ILE A 151 2.12 -9.88 0.35
C ILE A 151 1.85 -11.16 1.15
N TYR A 152 2.87 -12.00 1.27
CA TYR A 152 2.80 -13.24 2.02
C TYR A 152 3.22 -12.97 3.46
N ASP A 153 2.32 -13.18 4.42
CA ASP A 153 2.74 -13.54 5.77
C ASP A 153 3.16 -15.02 5.76
N GLY A 154 4.23 -15.30 6.50
CA GLY A 154 4.67 -16.67 6.76
C GLY A 154 3.94 -17.19 7.98
#